data_AF-A0A8I1UT56-F1
#
_entry.id   AF-A0A8I1UT56-F1
#
_cell.length_a   1.000
_cell.length_b   1.000
_cell.length_c   1.000
_cell.angle_alpha   90.00
_cell.angle_beta   90.00
_cell.angle_gamma   90.00
#
_symmetry.space_group_name_H-M   'P 1'
#
loop_
_entity.id
_entity.type
_entity.pdbx_description
1 polymer ?
#
loop_
_entity_poly.entity_id
_entity_poly.type
_entity_poly.pdbx_seq_one_letter_code
_entity_poly.pdbx_strand_id
1 'polypeptide(L)'
;MRIGSLAARLKAAHRMNGALIRPRNLHVSLYGLGDPHGYDDWLRIKAQDTARRVDLPPFEVAFDYTASFDTGRKRSPFVLRGSCLGRLMDFQRTLGRAMVHAGMCRRVSSAFTPHITLLYADRRVDEYPVLPIRWVVREYVLIRSFIGQGRHEHLASWPLRGRDGSMGWRTYGEDGDDLRHQELRHDEEGACLAGSARD
;
A
#
# COMPACT_ATOMS: atom_id res chain seq x y z
N MET A 1 -19.24 3.39 1.82
CA MET A 1 -18.67 3.23 3.18
C MET A 1 -17.18 3.57 3.13
N ARG A 2 -16.68 4.51 3.95
CA ARG A 2 -15.24 4.85 3.99
C ARG A 2 -14.47 3.84 4.85
N ILE A 3 -13.28 3.39 4.39
CA ILE A 3 -12.47 2.38 5.08
C ILE A 3 -12.11 2.81 6.51
N GLY A 4 -11.73 4.08 6.72
CA GLY A 4 -11.37 4.58 8.05
C GLY A 4 -12.51 4.47 9.07
N SER A 5 -13.74 4.73 8.67
CA SER A 5 -14.93 4.59 9.54
C SER A 5 -15.23 3.13 9.86
N LEU A 6 -15.05 2.22 8.89
CA LEU A 6 -15.15 0.78 9.13
C LEU A 6 -14.09 0.32 10.15
N ALA A 7 -12.84 0.74 9.96
CA ALA A 7 -11.73 0.40 10.86
C ALA A 7 -11.98 0.85 12.29
N ALA A 8 -12.50 2.08 12.48
CA ALA A 8 -12.84 2.59 13.81
C ALA A 8 -13.94 1.77 14.50
N ARG A 9 -14.99 1.40 13.76
CA ARG A 9 -16.09 0.56 14.27
C ARG A 9 -15.61 -0.83 14.68
N LEU A 10 -14.83 -1.48 13.83
CA LEU A 10 -14.29 -2.82 14.09
C LEU A 10 -13.31 -2.80 15.26
N LYS A 11 -12.44 -1.78 15.35
CA LYS A 11 -11.57 -1.58 16.51
C LYS A 11 -12.36 -1.53 17.81
N ALA A 12 -13.46 -0.76 17.86
CA ALA A 12 -14.31 -0.67 19.02
C ALA A 12 -15.03 -1.99 19.33
N ALA A 13 -15.64 -2.62 18.31
CA ALA A 13 -16.39 -3.87 18.45
C ALA A 13 -15.53 -5.02 19.01
N HIS A 14 -14.30 -5.15 18.53
CA HIS A 14 -13.37 -6.18 18.99
C HIS A 14 -12.51 -5.77 20.20
N ARG A 15 -12.69 -4.55 20.71
CA ARG A 15 -11.92 -3.98 21.83
C ARG A 15 -10.40 -4.05 21.59
N MET A 16 -9.97 -3.70 20.38
CA MET A 16 -8.55 -3.68 20.00
C MET A 16 -7.87 -2.39 20.46
N ASN A 17 -6.66 -2.50 21.03
CA ASN A 17 -5.81 -1.34 21.26
C ASN A 17 -4.80 -1.17 20.12
N GLY A 18 -4.53 0.08 19.76
CA GLY A 18 -3.69 0.44 18.63
C GLY A 18 -4.16 1.73 17.97
N ALA A 19 -3.23 2.46 17.35
CA ALA A 19 -3.58 3.62 16.54
C ALA A 19 -4.12 3.13 15.19
N LEU A 20 -5.23 3.73 14.74
CA LEU A 20 -5.70 3.54 13.38
C LEU A 20 -4.67 4.09 12.40
N ILE A 21 -4.48 3.41 11.28
CA ILE A 21 -3.73 3.96 10.16
C ILE A 21 -4.49 5.20 9.68
N ARG A 22 -3.75 6.30 9.49
CA ARG A 22 -4.32 7.56 9.01
C ARG A 22 -4.95 7.32 7.64
N PRO A 23 -6.12 7.91 7.32
CA PRO A 23 -6.78 7.69 6.04
C PRO A 23 -5.87 7.89 4.82
N ARG A 24 -5.01 8.92 4.85
CA ARG A 24 -4.02 9.21 3.80
C ARG A 24 -2.89 8.17 3.65
N ASN A 25 -2.71 7.27 4.62
CA ASN A 25 -1.72 6.20 4.58
C ASN A 25 -2.36 4.83 4.28
N LEU A 26 -3.68 4.76 4.04
CA LEU A 26 -4.35 3.50 3.67
C LEU A 26 -4.02 3.16 2.22
N HIS A 27 -3.46 1.98 2.00
CA HIS A 27 -2.98 1.55 0.69
C HIS A 27 -2.86 0.02 0.62
N VAL A 28 -2.64 -0.49 -0.59
CA VAL A 28 -2.19 -1.87 -0.81
C VAL A 28 -0.72 -1.85 -1.23
N SER A 29 0.18 -2.48 -0.47
CA SER A 29 1.60 -2.51 -0.83
C SER A 29 1.84 -3.55 -1.93
N LEU A 30 2.49 -3.18 -3.04
CA LEU A 30 2.80 -4.09 -4.14
C LEU A 30 4.16 -4.78 -3.98
N TYR A 31 5.19 -3.99 -3.70
CA TYR A 31 6.56 -4.46 -3.45
C TYR A 31 7.25 -3.62 -2.38
N GLY A 32 8.18 -4.19 -1.64
CA GLY A 32 9.15 -3.42 -0.86
C GLY A 32 10.39 -3.16 -1.70
N LEU A 33 10.75 -1.89 -1.88
CA LEU A 33 11.98 -1.48 -2.55
C LEU A 33 13.15 -1.24 -1.59
N GLY A 34 12.85 -1.03 -0.31
CA GLY A 34 13.81 -0.68 0.71
C GLY A 34 14.92 -1.70 0.92
N ASP A 35 16.07 -1.18 1.29
CA ASP A 35 17.24 -1.88 1.79
C ASP A 35 17.54 -1.29 3.18
N PRO A 36 17.96 -2.07 4.18
CA PRO A 36 18.59 -1.56 5.41
C PRO A 36 19.66 -0.48 5.18
N HIS A 37 20.28 -0.43 4.00
CA HIS A 37 21.33 0.52 3.63
C HIS A 37 20.85 1.80 2.89
N GLY A 38 19.54 1.97 2.67
CA GLY A 38 18.94 3.25 2.26
C GLY A 38 18.31 3.33 0.86
N TYR A 39 17.65 4.46 0.60
CA TYR A 39 16.97 4.81 -0.65
C TYR A 39 17.88 5.71 -1.48
N ASP A 40 18.74 5.11 -2.30
CA ASP A 40 19.62 5.90 -3.15
C ASP A 40 18.92 6.43 -4.41
N ASP A 41 19.57 7.40 -5.05
CA ASP A 41 19.06 8.00 -6.29
C ASP A 41 18.94 6.98 -7.42
N TRP A 42 19.81 5.97 -7.45
CA TRP A 42 19.76 4.91 -8.44
C TRP A 42 18.44 4.14 -8.35
N LEU A 43 18.07 3.69 -7.15
CA LEU A 43 16.83 2.95 -6.91
C LEU A 43 15.61 3.81 -7.21
N ARG A 44 15.62 5.08 -6.80
CA ARG A 44 14.57 6.04 -7.10
C ARG A 44 14.35 6.17 -8.61
N ILE A 45 15.41 6.42 -9.37
CA ILE A 45 15.35 6.58 -10.82
C ILE A 45 14.84 5.30 -11.48
N LYS A 46 15.39 4.13 -11.11
CA LYS A 46 14.97 2.84 -11.67
C LYS A 46 13.52 2.49 -11.36
N ALA A 47 13.06 2.76 -10.14
CA ALA A 47 11.66 2.55 -9.76
C ALA A 47 10.72 3.43 -10.59
N GLN A 48 11.04 4.73 -10.72
CA GLN A 48 10.26 5.66 -11.52
C GLN A 48 10.22 5.28 -13.01
N ASP A 49 11.37 4.92 -13.57
CA ASP A 49 11.51 4.50 -14.96
C ASP A 49 10.77 3.18 -15.26
N THR A 50 10.76 2.26 -14.31
CA THR A 50 10.05 0.99 -14.44
C THR A 50 8.54 1.23 -14.40
N ALA A 51 8.09 2.02 -13.44
CA ALA A 51 6.69 2.39 -13.30
C ALA A 51 6.15 3.06 -14.58
N ARG A 52 6.86 4.05 -15.12
CA ARG A 52 6.45 4.73 -16.37
C ARG A 52 6.16 3.79 -17.55
N ARG A 53 6.74 2.58 -17.57
CA ARG A 53 6.60 1.61 -18.66
C ARG A 53 5.45 0.61 -18.46
N VAL A 54 4.82 0.57 -17.29
CA VAL A 54 3.70 -0.34 -17.05
C VAL A 54 2.41 0.29 -17.56
N ASP A 55 1.91 -0.28 -18.66
CA ASP A 55 0.71 0.17 -19.37
C ASP A 55 -0.40 -0.87 -19.20
N LEU A 56 -1.33 -0.60 -18.29
CA LEU A 56 -2.48 -1.46 -18.01
C LEU A 56 -3.75 -0.63 -17.88
N PRO A 57 -4.90 -1.18 -18.29
CA PRO A 57 -6.18 -0.49 -18.11
C PRO A 57 -6.54 -0.42 -16.61
N PRO A 58 -7.31 0.61 -16.20
CA PRO A 58 -7.94 0.64 -14.89
C PRO A 58 -8.72 -0.65 -14.61
N PHE A 59 -8.76 -1.07 -13.33
CA PHE A 59 -9.41 -2.31 -12.94
C PHE A 59 -10.14 -2.18 -11.60
N GLU A 60 -11.25 -2.91 -11.43
CA GLU A 60 -11.96 -2.96 -10.16
C GLU A 60 -11.23 -3.86 -9.14
N VAL A 61 -11.26 -3.45 -7.87
CA VAL A 61 -10.93 -4.28 -6.72
C VAL A 61 -12.10 -4.30 -5.74
N ALA A 62 -12.25 -5.40 -5.01
CA ALA A 62 -13.27 -5.55 -3.98
C ALA A 62 -12.65 -6.14 -2.70
N PHE A 63 -12.89 -5.46 -1.58
CA PHE A 63 -12.44 -5.88 -0.26
C PHE A 63 -13.64 -6.13 0.65
N ASP A 64 -13.78 -7.34 1.18
CA ASP A 64 -15.02 -7.89 1.73
C ASP A 64 -14.85 -8.70 3.02
N TYR A 65 -13.63 -8.80 3.58
CA TYR A 65 -13.42 -9.37 4.91
C TYR A 65 -12.23 -8.76 5.61
N THR A 66 -12.21 -8.86 6.94
CA THR A 66 -11.08 -8.46 7.77
C THR A 66 -10.44 -9.65 8.44
N ALA A 67 -9.14 -9.58 8.69
CA ALA A 67 -8.40 -10.62 9.39
C ALA A 67 -7.22 -10.01 10.17
N SER A 68 -6.67 -10.78 11.11
CA SER A 68 -5.36 -10.48 11.70
C SER A 68 -4.27 -11.33 11.05
N PHE A 69 -3.12 -10.73 10.77
CA PHE A 69 -1.93 -11.46 10.34
C PHE A 69 -1.07 -11.84 11.53
N ASP A 70 -0.59 -13.08 11.55
CA ASP A 70 0.46 -13.48 12.47
C ASP A 70 1.82 -13.05 11.94
N THR A 71 2.52 -12.24 12.73
CA THR A 71 3.86 -11.75 12.41
C THR A 71 4.88 -12.08 13.51
N GLY A 72 4.46 -12.80 14.57
CA GLY A 72 5.27 -13.02 15.77
C GLY A 72 5.59 -11.76 16.59
N ARG A 73 5.06 -10.59 16.20
CA ARG A 73 5.30 -9.31 16.89
C ARG A 73 4.24 -9.05 17.96
N LYS A 74 4.61 -8.24 18.98
CA LYS A 74 3.70 -7.80 20.06
C LYS A 74 2.41 -7.16 19.55
N ARG A 75 2.46 -6.46 18.42
CA ARG A 75 1.27 -5.93 17.74
C ARG A 75 1.14 -6.54 16.36
N SER A 76 -0.02 -7.15 16.11
CA SER A 76 -0.34 -7.83 14.86
C SER A 76 -1.08 -6.89 13.90
N PRO A 77 -0.81 -6.92 12.59
CA PRO A 77 -1.60 -6.18 11.62
C PRO A 77 -3.05 -6.68 11.63
N PHE A 78 -4.00 -5.77 11.82
CA PHE A 78 -5.40 -5.99 11.49
C PHE A 78 -5.68 -5.38 10.12
N VAL A 79 -6.15 -6.21 9.19
CA VAL A 79 -6.17 -5.88 7.77
C VAL A 79 -7.55 -6.05 7.16
N LEU A 80 -7.82 -5.28 6.12
CA LEU A 80 -8.91 -5.49 5.19
C LEU A 80 -8.40 -6.25 3.97
N ARG A 81 -9.12 -7.29 3.55
CA ARG A 81 -8.78 -8.20 2.46
C ARG A 81 -9.96 -8.36 1.49
N GLY A 82 -9.66 -8.94 0.34
CA GLY A 82 -10.63 -9.13 -0.74
C GLY A 82 -10.62 -10.53 -1.33
N SER A 83 -11.79 -10.98 -1.77
CA SER A 83 -11.97 -12.23 -2.51
C SER A 83 -11.75 -12.06 -4.03
N CYS A 84 -12.07 -10.89 -4.59
CA CYS A 84 -12.00 -10.62 -6.03
C CYS A 84 -10.82 -9.69 -6.38
N LEU A 85 -9.59 -10.22 -6.33
CA LEU A 85 -8.35 -9.45 -6.51
C LEU A 85 -7.45 -9.96 -7.67
N GLY A 86 -8.00 -10.73 -8.61
CA GLY A 86 -7.23 -11.31 -9.72
C GLY A 86 -6.47 -10.27 -10.55
N ARG A 87 -7.15 -9.19 -10.98
CA ARG A 87 -6.53 -8.10 -11.76
C ARG A 87 -5.43 -7.36 -10.99
N LEU A 88 -5.59 -7.23 -9.67
CA LEU A 88 -4.56 -6.66 -8.80
C LEU A 88 -3.31 -7.56 -8.75
N MET A 89 -3.50 -8.87 -8.68
CA MET A 89 -2.39 -9.83 -8.75
C MET A 89 -1.71 -9.82 -10.13
N ASP A 90 -2.48 -9.70 -11.23
CA ASP A 90 -1.92 -9.55 -12.59
C ASP A 90 -1.09 -8.28 -12.73
N PHE A 91 -1.58 -7.18 -12.16
CA PHE A 91 -0.83 -5.92 -12.14
C PHE A 91 0.46 -6.06 -11.33
N GLN A 92 0.39 -6.61 -10.12
CA GLN A 92 1.56 -6.85 -9.28
C GLN A 92 2.61 -7.71 -10.00
N ARG A 93 2.20 -8.79 -10.68
CA ARG A 93 3.10 -9.64 -11.48
C ARG A 93 3.71 -8.89 -12.66
N THR A 94 2.91 -8.08 -13.36
CA THR A 94 3.38 -7.29 -14.50
C THR A 94 4.42 -6.25 -14.09
N LEU A 95 4.16 -5.54 -12.99
CA LEU A 95 5.14 -4.63 -12.39
C LEU A 95 6.39 -5.38 -11.95
N GLY A 96 6.26 -6.55 -11.32
CA GLY A 96 7.39 -7.38 -10.91
C GLY A 96 8.30 -7.79 -12.07
N ARG A 97 7.71 -8.22 -13.19
CA ARG A 97 8.47 -8.55 -14.42
C ARG A 97 9.23 -7.35 -14.95
N ALA A 98 8.60 -6.18 -14.98
CA ALA A 98 9.25 -4.93 -15.37
C ALA A 98 10.41 -4.57 -14.43
N MET A 99 10.22 -4.76 -13.11
CA MET A 99 11.26 -4.52 -12.11
C MET A 99 12.44 -5.48 -12.27
N VAL A 100 12.19 -6.77 -12.53
CA VAL A 100 13.25 -7.75 -12.81
C VAL A 100 14.06 -7.34 -14.04
N HIS A 101 13.39 -6.95 -15.14
CA HIS A 101 14.07 -6.47 -16.35
C HIS A 101 14.90 -5.21 -16.10
N ALA A 102 14.49 -4.37 -15.16
CA ALA A 102 15.23 -3.17 -14.75
C ALA A 102 16.39 -3.44 -13.76
N GLY A 103 16.67 -4.71 -13.40
CA GLY A 103 17.75 -5.09 -12.48
C GLY A 103 17.37 -5.07 -11.00
N MET A 104 16.08 -5.02 -10.66
CA MET A 104 15.57 -5.00 -9.28
C MET A 104 15.09 -6.37 -8.78
N CYS A 105 15.63 -7.47 -9.30
CA CYS A 105 15.17 -8.84 -9.00
C CYS A 105 15.14 -9.18 -7.49
N ARG A 106 16.11 -8.72 -6.70
CA ARG A 106 16.16 -8.94 -5.24
C ARG A 106 15.00 -8.31 -4.47
N ARG A 107 14.23 -7.42 -5.10
CA ARG A 107 13.09 -6.67 -4.50
C ARG A 107 11.73 -7.25 -4.90
N VAL A 108 11.73 -8.27 -5.76
CA VAL A 108 10.51 -8.93 -6.23
C VAL A 108 10.29 -10.19 -5.40
N SER A 109 9.21 -10.19 -4.62
CA SER A 109 8.72 -11.38 -3.91
C SER A 109 7.66 -12.10 -4.74
N SER A 110 7.70 -13.44 -4.74
CA SER A 110 6.63 -14.27 -5.31
C SER A 110 5.40 -14.34 -4.39
N ALA A 111 5.59 -14.16 -3.09
CA ALA A 111 4.50 -14.12 -2.11
C ALA A 111 3.87 -12.73 -2.09
N PHE A 112 2.59 -12.66 -2.43
CA PHE A 112 1.78 -11.44 -2.39
C PHE A 112 0.38 -11.75 -1.88
N THR A 113 0.06 -11.20 -0.72
CA THR A 113 -1.28 -11.28 -0.12
C THR A 113 -1.87 -9.87 -0.12
N PRO A 114 -2.64 -9.44 -1.13
CA PRO A 114 -3.15 -8.09 -1.18
C PRO A 114 -4.08 -7.78 -0.01
N HIS A 115 -3.76 -6.71 0.71
CA HIS A 115 -4.45 -6.28 1.91
C HIS A 115 -4.27 -4.77 2.13
N ILE A 116 -5.15 -4.17 2.94
CA ILE A 116 -5.02 -2.82 3.47
C ILE A 116 -4.84 -2.92 4.98
N THR A 117 -3.74 -2.42 5.52
CA THR A 117 -3.55 -2.39 6.97
C THR A 117 -4.40 -1.30 7.61
N LEU A 118 -5.25 -1.67 8.56
CA LEU A 118 -6.18 -0.76 9.23
C LEU A 118 -5.63 -0.26 10.58
N LEU A 119 -4.95 -1.13 11.31
CA LEU A 119 -4.18 -0.81 12.52
C LEU A 119 -3.22 -1.95 12.86
N TYR A 120 -2.27 -1.67 13.75
CA TYR A 120 -1.50 -2.69 14.44
C TYR A 120 -2.11 -2.88 15.83
N ALA A 121 -2.83 -3.98 16.00
CA ALA A 121 -3.59 -4.30 17.20
C ALA A 121 -2.75 -5.09 18.22
N ASP A 122 -3.03 -4.89 19.50
CA ASP A 122 -2.47 -5.67 20.61
C ASP A 122 -2.99 -7.11 20.70
N ARG A 123 -4.00 -7.44 19.90
CA ARG A 123 -4.58 -8.78 19.83
C ARG A 123 -4.98 -9.14 18.41
N ARG A 124 -5.09 -10.44 18.17
CA ARG A 124 -5.64 -10.99 16.93
C ARG A 124 -7.14 -11.22 17.08
N VAL A 125 -7.83 -11.12 15.97
CA VAL A 125 -9.25 -11.47 15.84
C VAL A 125 -9.40 -12.41 14.66
N ASP A 126 -10.42 -13.26 14.74
CA ASP A 126 -10.77 -14.17 13.66
C ASP A 126 -11.21 -13.40 12.41
N GLU A 127 -11.19 -14.10 11.28
CA GLU A 127 -11.71 -13.55 10.04
C GLU A 127 -13.18 -13.17 10.18
N TYR A 128 -13.55 -12.01 9.66
CA TYR A 128 -14.91 -11.50 9.74
C TYR A 128 -15.35 -10.87 8.41
N PRO A 129 -16.51 -11.28 7.83
CA PRO A 129 -17.02 -10.70 6.59
C PRO A 129 -17.54 -9.28 6.82
N VAL A 130 -17.34 -8.40 5.83
CA VAL A 130 -17.85 -7.03 5.84
C VAL A 130 -18.58 -6.73 4.54
N LEU A 131 -19.39 -5.67 4.52
CA LEU A 131 -19.97 -5.19 3.27
C LEU A 131 -18.85 -4.85 2.28
N PRO A 132 -18.88 -5.38 1.04
CA PRO A 132 -17.80 -5.17 0.07
C PRO A 132 -17.55 -3.69 -0.20
N ILE A 133 -16.28 -3.29 -0.11
CA ILE A 133 -15.80 -1.97 -0.51
C ILE A 133 -15.16 -2.13 -1.88
N ARG A 134 -15.73 -1.47 -2.89
CA ARG A 134 -15.33 -1.56 -4.30
C ARG A 134 -14.90 -0.22 -4.83
N TRP A 135 -13.88 -0.21 -5.67
CA TRP A 135 -13.48 0.94 -6.45
C TRP A 135 -12.66 0.51 -7.66
N VAL A 136 -12.55 1.41 -8.64
CA VAL A 136 -11.68 1.25 -9.79
C VAL A 136 -10.31 1.82 -9.44
N VAL A 137 -9.27 0.99 -9.50
CA VAL A 137 -7.88 1.44 -9.42
C VAL A 137 -7.54 2.14 -10.74
N ARG A 138 -7.19 3.43 -10.64
CA ARG A 138 -6.89 4.29 -11.80
C ARG A 138 -5.45 4.76 -11.84
N GLU A 139 -4.73 4.66 -10.74
CA GLU A 139 -3.33 5.03 -10.64
C GLU A 139 -2.66 4.23 -9.52
N TYR A 140 -1.33 4.27 -9.51
CA TYR A 140 -0.49 3.71 -8.47
C TYR A 140 0.68 4.67 -8.21
N VAL A 141 1.36 4.48 -7.09
CA VAL A 141 2.29 5.48 -6.57
C VAL A 141 3.59 4.89 -6.06
N LEU A 142 4.61 5.72 -6.06
CA LEU A 142 5.85 5.46 -5.35
C LEU A 142 5.83 6.29 -4.06
N ILE A 143 5.93 5.61 -2.93
CA ILE A 143 5.88 6.25 -1.61
C ILE A 143 7.20 6.00 -0.88
N ARG A 144 7.72 7.03 -0.21
CA ARG A 144 8.73 6.86 0.83
C ARG A 144 8.02 6.75 2.17
N SER A 145 8.09 5.58 2.79
CA SER A 145 7.57 5.33 4.13
C SER A 145 8.68 5.53 5.16
N PHE A 146 8.43 6.34 6.18
CA PHE A 146 9.34 6.51 7.30
C PHE A 146 8.91 5.60 8.44
N ILE A 147 9.66 4.52 8.68
CA ILE A 147 9.32 3.51 9.69
C ILE A 147 9.17 4.16 11.06
N GLY A 148 8.14 3.76 11.80
CA GLY A 148 7.88 4.23 13.16
C GLY A 148 7.32 5.65 13.26
N GLN A 149 7.42 6.45 12.20
CA GLN A 149 6.92 7.84 12.18
C GLN A 149 5.50 7.94 11.65
N GLY A 150 5.02 6.92 10.92
CA GLY A 150 3.71 6.95 10.25
C GLY A 150 3.60 8.11 9.25
N ARG A 151 4.74 8.54 8.70
CA ARG A 151 4.88 9.55 7.67
C ARG A 151 5.13 8.86 6.34
N HIS A 152 4.29 9.15 5.36
CA HIS A 152 4.44 8.72 3.97
C HIS A 152 4.65 9.96 3.11
N GLU A 153 5.59 9.90 2.19
CA GLU A 153 5.84 10.94 1.20
C GLU A 153 5.58 10.37 -0.20
N HIS A 154 4.71 11.03 -0.97
CA HIS A 154 4.37 10.59 -2.31
C HIS A 154 5.41 11.14 -3.28
N LEU A 155 6.25 10.26 -3.81
CA LEU A 155 7.36 10.65 -4.69
C LEU A 155 6.93 10.81 -6.14
N ALA A 156 5.98 9.99 -6.60
CA ALA A 156 5.42 10.04 -7.95
C ALA A 156 4.13 9.21 -8.03
N SER A 157 3.28 9.51 -9.02
CA SER A 157 2.10 8.74 -9.38
C SER A 157 2.04 8.48 -10.87
N TRP A 158 1.45 7.34 -11.25
CA TRP A 158 1.26 6.95 -12.64
C TRP A 158 -0.16 6.48 -12.87
N PRO A 159 -0.87 7.07 -13.84
CA PRO A 159 -2.19 6.61 -14.21
C PRO A 159 -2.10 5.27 -14.94
N LEU A 160 -3.06 4.41 -14.64
CA LEU A 160 -3.37 3.23 -15.44
C LEU A 160 -4.14 3.72 -16.66
N ARG A 161 -3.47 3.71 -17.81
CA ARG A 161 -4.03 4.10 -19.10
C ARG A 161 -4.17 2.81 -19.89
N GLY A 162 -5.39 2.41 -20.21
CA GLY A 162 -5.56 1.36 -21.22
C GLY A 162 -5.12 1.92 -22.57
N ARG A 163 -4.60 1.08 -23.45
CA ARG A 163 -4.46 1.41 -24.87
C ARG A 163 -5.83 1.40 -25.54
N ASP A 164 -6.64 2.41 -25.23
CA ASP A 164 -7.87 2.71 -25.95
C ASP A 164 -7.67 4.05 -26.66
N GLY A 165 -7.62 4.01 -27.99
CA GLY A 165 -7.44 5.16 -28.87
C GLY A 165 -8.64 6.11 -28.91
N SER A 166 -9.06 6.65 -27.77
CA SER A 166 -10.03 7.73 -27.70
C SER A 166 -9.54 8.84 -26.79
N MET A 167 -9.02 9.88 -27.44
CA MET A 167 -8.70 11.18 -26.86
C MET A 167 -9.98 11.81 -26.30
N GLY A 168 -10.00 12.07 -25.00
CA GLY A 168 -10.96 12.98 -24.40
C GLY A 168 -11.49 12.55 -23.04
N TRP A 169 -11.02 13.21 -21.98
CA TRP A 169 -11.93 13.81 -21.00
C TRP A 169 -11.23 14.90 -20.19
N ARG A 170 -12.03 15.92 -19.85
CA ARG A 170 -11.67 17.16 -19.17
C ARG A 170 -11.43 16.92 -17.67
N THR A 171 -10.59 17.76 -17.06
CA THR A 171 -10.58 18.00 -15.62
C THR A 171 -11.90 18.67 -15.19
N TYR A 172 -12.51 18.20 -14.11
CA TYR A 172 -13.04 18.98 -12.96
C TYR A 172 -13.79 18.04 -11.99
N GLY A 173 -13.66 18.32 -10.69
CA GLY A 173 -14.42 17.67 -9.61
C GLY A 173 -13.61 17.51 -8.33
N GLU A 174 -13.53 18.58 -7.55
CA GLU A 174 -13.30 18.50 -6.10
C GLU A 174 -14.44 17.69 -5.46
N ASP A 175 -14.19 17.13 -4.28
CA ASP A 175 -15.04 16.20 -3.51
C ASP A 175 -15.05 14.72 -3.94
N GLY A 176 -14.23 13.92 -3.25
CA GLY A 176 -14.43 12.47 -3.18
C GLY A 176 -13.17 11.67 -2.97
N ASP A 177 -12.95 11.23 -1.73
CA ASP A 177 -12.02 10.17 -1.28
C ASP A 177 -11.77 9.05 -2.32
N ASP A 178 -10.78 9.24 -3.19
CA ASP A 178 -10.25 8.19 -4.05
C ASP A 178 -9.05 7.53 -3.33
N LEU A 179 -9.18 6.24 -3.01
CA LEU A 179 -8.05 5.43 -2.56
C LEU A 179 -7.17 5.10 -3.77
N ARG A 180 -6.27 6.03 -4.08
CA ARG A 180 -5.39 5.98 -5.25
C ARG A 180 -3.99 5.41 -4.99
N HIS A 181 -3.82 4.41 -4.13
CA HIS A 181 -2.44 4.09 -3.73
C HIS A 181 -2.13 2.59 -3.68
N GLN A 182 -1.25 2.20 -4.60
CA GLN A 182 -0.53 0.94 -4.60
C GLN A 182 0.95 1.24 -4.46
N GLU A 183 1.58 0.70 -3.40
CA GLU A 183 2.81 1.25 -2.83
C GLU A 183 4.06 0.40 -3.05
N LEU A 184 5.19 1.12 -3.06
CA LEU A 184 6.55 0.62 -3.05
C LEU A 184 7.19 1.00 -1.70
N ARG A 185 7.45 0.05 -0.80
CA ARG A 185 7.90 0.33 0.58
C ARG A 185 9.40 0.61 0.65
N HIS A 186 9.81 1.71 1.27
CA HIS A 186 11.19 1.95 1.70
C HIS A 186 11.30 1.86 3.23
N ASP A 187 12.36 1.23 3.74
CA ASP A 187 12.65 1.06 5.17
C ASP A 187 13.85 1.95 5.50
N GLU A 188 13.64 3.04 6.25
CA GLU A 188 14.71 3.90 6.73
C GLU A 188 14.56 4.03 8.25
N GLU A 189 15.54 3.55 9.01
CA GLU A 189 15.62 3.74 10.44
C GLU A 189 15.96 5.22 10.72
N GLY A 190 15.05 5.91 11.41
CA GLY A 190 15.33 7.26 11.89
C GLY A 190 16.46 7.19 12.92
N ALA A 191 17.54 7.93 12.68
CA ALA A 191 18.58 8.15 13.68
C ALA A 191 17.92 8.60 14.99
N CYS A 192 18.02 7.77 16.02
CA CYS A 192 17.77 8.19 17.38
C CYS A 192 18.76 9.33 17.68
N LEU A 193 18.25 10.56 17.76
CA LEU A 193 18.90 11.63 18.49
C LEU A 193 18.97 11.19 19.96
N ALA A 194 20.02 10.47 20.32
CA ALA A 194 20.39 10.26 21.71
C ALA A 194 21.11 11.51 22.20
N GLY A 195 20.35 12.37 22.88
CA GLY A 195 20.92 13.35 23.79
C GLY A 195 21.47 12.66 25.05
N SER A 196 22.64 13.16 25.48
CA SER A 196 23.17 13.22 26.84
C SER A 196 23.20 11.96 27.73
N ALA A 197 24.40 11.48 28.04
CA ALA A 197 25.06 11.66 29.35
C ALA A 197 26.22 10.66 29.58
N ARG A 198 27.18 11.09 30.41
CA ARG A 198 28.38 10.43 31.01
C ARG A 198 29.69 10.91 30.37
N ASP A 199 30.63 11.55 31.09
CA ASP A 199 30.86 11.75 32.53
C ASP A 199 31.20 13.21 32.87
#